data_AF-A0A0Q4XG55-F1
#
_entry.id   AF-A0A0Q4XG55-F1
#
_cell.length_a   1.000
_cell.length_b   1.000
_cell.length_c   1.000
_cell.angle_alpha   90.00
_cell.angle_beta   90.00
_cell.angle_gamma   90.00
#
_symmetry.space_group_name_H-M   'P 1'
#
loop_
_entity.id
_entity.type
_entity.pdbx_description
1 polymer ?
#
loop_
_entity_poly.entity_id
_entity_poly.type
_entity_poly.pdbx_seq_one_letter_code
_entity_poly.pdbx_strand_id
1 'polypeptide(L)'
;MHKRNPRIDDLGQPEWRAALLAEAIRHTAHLAGPISPFALFKHLQDWLGLSEEECGGEISTTLFLMVRSGLYTSNTHDVETGTVTLAAHTLLTPSVALTLCMHSEPETMPDELEF
;
A
#
# COMPACT_ATOMS: atom_id res chain seq x y z
N MET A 1 -20.48 9.32 -2.97
CA MET A 1 -19.50 8.73 -3.89
C MET A 1 -19.58 7.21 -3.78
N HIS A 2 -20.00 6.50 -4.83
CA HIS A 2 -19.96 5.04 -4.84
C HIS A 2 -18.49 4.59 -4.94
N LYS A 3 -17.98 3.88 -3.94
CA LYS A 3 -16.72 3.15 -4.04
C LYS A 3 -16.89 2.13 -5.17
N ARG A 4 -16.26 2.35 -6.33
CA ARG A 4 -16.08 1.28 -7.31
C ARG A 4 -15.08 0.31 -6.69
N ASN A 5 -15.60 -0.68 -5.98
CA ASN A 5 -14.84 -1.89 -5.68
C ASN A 5 -14.44 -2.49 -7.04
N PRO A 6 -13.16 -2.79 -7.30
CA PRO A 6 -12.78 -3.39 -8.57
C PRO A 6 -13.56 -4.72 -8.72
N ARG A 7 -14.11 -4.96 -9.91
CA ARG A 7 -15.02 -6.10 -10.13
C ARG A 7 -14.24 -7.40 -9.99
N ILE A 8 -14.92 -8.44 -9.51
CA ILE A 8 -14.35 -9.80 -9.37
C ILE A 8 -13.81 -10.30 -10.72
N ASP A 9 -14.45 -9.91 -11.83
CA ASP A 9 -14.03 -10.26 -13.19
C ASP A 9 -12.66 -9.69 -13.61
N ASP A 10 -12.15 -8.68 -12.88
CA ASP A 10 -10.88 -8.02 -13.15
C ASP A 10 -9.74 -8.53 -12.24
N LEU A 11 -9.97 -9.59 -11.45
CA LEU A 11 -8.99 -10.07 -10.47
C LEU A 11 -7.66 -10.44 -11.14
N GLY A 12 -6.56 -9.89 -10.60
CA GLY A 12 -5.22 -10.07 -11.13
C GLY A 12 -4.89 -9.21 -12.37
N GLN A 13 -5.83 -8.45 -12.92
CA GLN A 13 -5.54 -7.47 -13.98
C GLN A 13 -4.69 -6.31 -13.43
N PRO A 14 -3.87 -5.65 -14.28
CA PRO A 14 -3.01 -4.55 -13.83
C PRO A 14 -3.76 -3.42 -13.12
N GLU A 15 -4.93 -3.03 -13.63
CA GLU A 15 -5.76 -1.96 -13.08
C GLU A 15 -6.31 -2.35 -11.70
N TRP A 16 -6.71 -3.61 -11.54
CA TRP A 16 -7.18 -4.16 -10.28
C TRP A 16 -6.05 -4.17 -9.24
N ARG A 17 -4.84 -4.61 -9.62
CA ARG A 17 -3.66 -4.60 -8.74
C ARG A 17 -3.24 -3.18 -8.36
N ALA A 18 -3.32 -2.24 -9.30
CA ALA A 18 -3.06 -0.83 -9.04
C ALA A 18 -4.09 -0.25 -8.05
N ALA A 19 -5.36 -0.60 -8.18
CA ALA A 19 -6.40 -0.19 -7.23
C ALA A 19 -6.16 -0.77 -5.83
N LEU A 20 -5.73 -2.03 -5.73
CA LEU A 20 -5.38 -2.68 -4.46
C LEU A 20 -4.19 -1.97 -3.78
N LEU A 21 -3.13 -1.67 -4.53
CA LEU A 21 -1.99 -0.91 -4.03
C LEU A 21 -2.39 0.51 -3.59
N ALA A 22 -3.21 1.19 -4.39
CA ALA A 22 -3.69 2.54 -4.08
C ALA A 22 -4.54 2.54 -2.81
N GLU A 23 -5.41 1.55 -2.63
CA GLU A 23 -6.19 1.39 -1.40
C GLU A 23 -5.29 1.11 -0.19
N ALA A 24 -4.25 0.29 -0.35
CA ALA A 24 -3.29 0.04 0.73
C ALA A 24 -2.61 1.33 1.19
N ILE A 25 -2.13 2.15 0.24
CA ILE A 25 -1.53 3.47 0.54
C ILE A 25 -2.56 4.41 1.18
N ARG A 26 -3.79 4.45 0.65
CA ARG A 26 -4.86 5.30 1.17
C ARG A 26 -5.21 4.95 2.62
N HIS A 27 -5.27 3.66 2.95
CA HIS A 27 -5.58 3.19 4.30
C HIS A 27 -4.50 3.60 5.30
N THR A 28 -3.25 3.62 4.88
CA THR A 28 -2.10 3.88 5.76
C THR A 28 -1.71 5.35 5.82
N ALA A 29 -2.14 6.18 4.85
CA ALA A 29 -1.76 7.59 4.73
C ALA A 29 -2.04 8.45 5.96
N HIS A 30 -3.05 8.10 6.75
CA HIS A 30 -3.41 8.80 7.99
C HIS A 30 -2.84 8.18 9.27
N LEU A 31 -2.17 7.02 9.18
CA LEU A 31 -1.70 6.31 10.36
C LEU A 31 -0.33 6.87 10.78
N ALA A 32 -0.23 7.30 12.03
CA ALA A 32 1.04 7.67 12.62
C ALA A 32 1.77 6.40 13.10
N GLY A 33 2.85 6.02 12.40
CA GLY A 33 3.79 5.00 12.84
C GLY A 33 3.68 3.65 12.12
N PRO A 34 4.36 2.61 12.64
CA PRO A 34 4.42 1.30 12.01
C PRO A 34 3.07 0.57 12.05
N ILE A 35 2.79 -0.18 10.99
CA ILE A 35 1.50 -0.84 10.73
C ILE A 35 1.69 -2.35 10.75
N SER A 36 0.73 -3.06 11.34
CA SER A 36 0.68 -4.52 11.26
C SER A 36 0.28 -4.96 9.85
N PRO A 37 1.07 -5.82 9.16
CA PRO A 37 0.71 -6.33 7.85
C PRO A 37 -0.58 -7.15 7.89
N PHE A 38 -0.90 -7.82 9.00
CA PHE A 38 -2.15 -8.56 9.16
C PHE A 38 -3.37 -7.64 9.27
N ALA A 39 -3.23 -6.50 9.96
CA ALA A 39 -4.30 -5.51 10.02
C ALA A 39 -4.58 -4.90 8.64
N LEU A 40 -3.51 -4.56 7.90
CA LEU A 40 -3.63 -4.08 6.53
C LEU A 40 -4.21 -5.16 5.59
N PHE A 41 -3.77 -6.41 5.73
CA PHE A 41 -4.33 -7.54 4.97
C PHE A 41 -5.84 -7.64 5.19
N LYS A 42 -6.27 -7.64 6.46
CA LYS A 42 -7.68 -7.76 6.81
C LYS A 42 -8.50 -6.60 6.25
N HIS A 43 -7.98 -5.38 6.34
CA HIS A 43 -8.61 -4.20 5.74
C HIS A 43 -8.81 -4.37 4.22
N LEU A 44 -7.77 -4.82 3.50
CA LEU A 44 -7.84 -5.00 2.05
C LEU A 44 -8.81 -6.12 1.65
N GLN A 45 -8.81 -7.22 2.40
CA GLN A 45 -9.78 -8.30 2.23
C GLN A 45 -11.22 -7.80 2.40
N ASP A 46 -11.48 -7.06 3.48
CA ASP A 46 -12.81 -6.50 3.76
C ASP A 46 -13.23 -5.46 2.72
N TRP A 47 -12.27 -4.68 2.20
CA TRP A 47 -12.50 -3.72 1.12
C TRP A 47 -12.89 -4.41 -0.20
N LEU A 48 -12.20 -5.49 -0.55
CA LEU A 48 -12.51 -6.31 -1.73
C LEU A 48 -13.84 -7.06 -1.57
N GLY A 49 -14.21 -7.44 -0.35
CA GLY A 49 -15.39 -8.26 -0.09
C GLY A 49 -15.24 -9.70 -0.58
N LEU A 50 -14.00 -10.20 -0.62
CA LEU A 50 -13.62 -11.53 -1.11
C LEU A 50 -13.10 -12.40 0.04
N SER A 51 -13.16 -13.72 -0.12
CA SER A 51 -12.52 -14.65 0.80
C SER A 51 -10.99 -14.59 0.71
N GLU A 52 -10.30 -15.09 1.73
CA GLU A 52 -8.84 -15.17 1.73
C GLU A 52 -8.31 -16.07 0.61
N GLU A 53 -9.03 -17.15 0.28
CA GLU A 53 -8.69 -18.06 -0.81
C GLU A 53 -8.69 -17.33 -2.17
N GLU A 54 -9.62 -16.41 -2.38
CA GLU A 54 -9.78 -15.69 -3.65
C GLU A 54 -8.77 -14.55 -3.83
N CYS A 55 -8.40 -13.83 -2.76
CA CYS A 55 -7.61 -12.60 -2.87
C CYS A 55 -6.28 -12.60 -2.10
N GLY A 56 -6.04 -13.58 -1.24
CA GLY A 56 -4.92 -13.56 -0.30
C GLY A 56 -3.55 -13.56 -0.97
N GLY A 57 -3.40 -14.24 -2.11
CA GLY A 57 -2.17 -14.22 -2.90
C GLY A 57 -1.83 -12.83 -3.46
N GLU A 58 -2.84 -12.12 -3.95
CA GLU A 58 -2.67 -10.77 -4.51
C GLU A 58 -2.42 -9.72 -3.44
N ILE A 59 -3.11 -9.83 -2.29
CA ILE A 59 -2.84 -8.97 -1.13
C ILE A 59 -1.41 -9.20 -0.63
N SER A 60 -0.99 -10.46 -0.48
CA SER A 60 0.38 -10.79 -0.06
C SER A 60 1.43 -10.25 -1.03
N THR A 61 1.18 -10.39 -2.33
CA THR A 61 2.04 -9.83 -3.39
C THR A 61 2.12 -8.31 -3.27
N THR A 62 0.99 -7.64 -3.03
CA THR A 62 0.94 -6.18 -2.84
C THR A 62 1.77 -5.75 -1.63
N LEU A 63 1.63 -6.42 -0.49
CA LEU A 63 2.43 -6.13 0.70
C LEU A 63 3.94 -6.31 0.43
N PHE A 64 4.30 -7.36 -0.30
CA PHE A 64 5.69 -7.60 -0.68
C PHE A 64 6.22 -6.51 -1.63
N LEU A 65 5.44 -6.11 -2.63
CA LEU A 65 5.79 -5.04 -3.57
C LEU A 65 5.95 -3.69 -2.88
N MET A 66 5.12 -3.39 -1.88
CA MET A 66 5.25 -2.17 -1.07
C MET A 66 6.62 -2.10 -0.36
N VAL A 67 7.12 -3.22 0.17
CA VAL A 67 8.44 -3.28 0.81
C VAL A 67 9.56 -3.25 -0.23
N ARG A 68 9.46 -4.08 -1.28
CA ARG A 68 10.50 -4.22 -2.30
C ARG A 68 10.68 -2.97 -3.18
N SER A 69 9.62 -2.19 -3.37
CA SER A 69 9.70 -0.89 -4.05
C SER A 69 10.29 0.23 -3.19
N GLY A 70 10.51 -0.02 -1.89
CA GLY A 70 10.97 1.00 -0.95
C GLY A 70 9.88 1.98 -0.53
N LEU A 71 8.61 1.78 -0.91
CA LEU A 71 7.49 2.57 -0.41
C LEU A 71 7.34 2.39 1.10
N TYR A 72 7.60 1.18 1.60
CA TYR A 72 7.59 0.81 3.00
C TYR A 72 8.89 0.11 3.38
N THR A 73 9.28 0.21 4.65
CA THR A 73 10.29 -0.64 5.26
C THR A 73 9.61 -1.68 6.14
N SER A 74 10.23 -2.85 6.28
CA SER A 74 9.78 -3.89 7.21
C SER A 74 10.92 -4.27 8.14
N ASN A 75 10.62 -4.42 9.44
CA ASN A 75 11.60 -4.86 10.43
C ASN A 75 12.04 -6.33 10.26
N THR A 76 11.33 -7.11 9.45
CA THR A 76 11.63 -8.51 9.12
C THR A 76 12.04 -8.70 7.66
N HIS A 77 12.43 -7.61 6.99
CA HIS A 77 13.02 -7.67 5.66
C HIS A 77 14.51 -7.97 5.76
N ASP A 78 14.91 -9.12 5.20
CA ASP A 78 16.29 -9.45 4.95
C ASP A 78 16.71 -8.86 3.60
N VAL A 79 17.56 -7.83 3.66
CA VAL A 79 18.02 -7.09 2.48
C VAL A 79 19.00 -7.91 1.63
N GLU A 80 19.77 -8.84 2.23
CA GLU A 80 20.73 -9.65 1.49
C GLU A 80 20.03 -10.68 0.60
N THR A 81 18.96 -11.28 1.11
CA THR A 81 18.17 -12.27 0.37
C THR A 81 16.96 -11.67 -0.36
N GLY A 82 16.59 -10.43 -0.05
CA GLY A 82 15.37 -9.78 -0.53
C GLY A 82 14.09 -10.44 0.00
N THR A 83 14.19 -11.19 1.10
CA THR A 83 13.09 -11.95 1.68
C THR A 83 12.37 -11.13 2.72
N VAL A 84 11.05 -11.09 2.65
CA VAL A 84 10.19 -10.52 3.70
C VAL A 84 9.42 -11.64 4.35
N THR A 85 9.64 -11.85 5.65
CA THR A 85 8.83 -12.80 6.43
C THR A 85 7.71 -12.04 7.12
N LEU A 86 6.45 -12.41 6.84
CA LEU A 86 5.29 -11.88 7.55
C LEU A 86 5.03 -12.72 8.80
N ALA A 87 5.46 -12.23 9.96
CA ALA A 87 5.27 -12.85 11.27
C ALA A 87 4.47 -11.91 12.19
N ALA A 88 3.96 -12.43 13.31
CA ALA A 88 3.10 -11.66 14.23
C ALA A 88 3.74 -10.35 14.75
N HIS A 89 5.07 -10.27 14.78
CA HIS A 89 5.84 -9.09 15.21
C HIS A 89 6.34 -8.23 14.03
N THR A 90 5.97 -8.56 12.80
CA THR A 90 6.32 -7.77 11.62
C THR A 90 5.56 -6.45 11.65
N LEU A 91 6.29 -5.37 11.35
CA LEU A 91 5.78 -4.02 11.26
C LEU A 91 6.21 -3.42 9.93
N LEU A 92 5.29 -2.73 9.27
CA LEU A 92 5.51 -1.97 8.04
C LEU A 92 5.55 -0.48 8.38
N THR A 93 6.65 0.20 8.06
CA THR A 93 6.78 1.64 8.28
C THR A 93 6.79 2.36 6.93
N PRO A 94 5.95 3.38 6.71
CA PRO A 94 6.04 4.20 5.50
C PRO A 94 7.45 4.77 5.34
N SER A 95 7.97 4.75 4.11
CA SER A 95 9.23 5.42 3.81
C SER A 95 9.12 6.94 3.95
N VAL A 96 10.26 7.61 4.10
CA VAL A 96 10.32 9.08 4.09
C VAL A 96 9.77 9.64 2.78
N ALA A 97 10.10 9.01 1.64
CA ALA A 97 9.63 9.44 0.33
C ALA A 97 8.09 9.39 0.22
N LEU A 98 7.47 8.30 0.68
CA LEU A 98 6.02 8.19 0.69
C LEU A 98 5.38 9.19 1.66
N THR A 99 5.99 9.37 2.84
CA THR A 99 5.53 10.33 3.86
C THR A 99 5.53 11.76 3.30
N LEU A 100 6.60 12.17 2.63
CA LEU A 100 6.67 13.47 1.96
C LEU A 100 5.62 13.58 0.86
N CYS A 101 5.48 12.58 -0.02
CA CYS A 101 4.45 12.62 -1.07
C CYS A 101 3.02 12.77 -0.53
N MET A 102 2.71 12.23 0.65
CA MET A 102 1.37 12.28 1.24
C MET A 102 1.09 13.58 2.03
N HIS A 103 2.12 14.26 2.50
CA HIS A 103 1.98 15.38 3.44
C HIS A 103 2.60 16.70 2.97
N SER A 104 3.37 16.71 1.88
CA SER A 104 3.86 17.93 1.28
C SER A 104 2.70 18.74 0.71
N GLU A 105 2.66 20.05 1.01
CA GLU A 105 1.78 20.97 0.32
C GLU A 105 2.19 21.01 -1.17
N PRO A 106 1.22 21.06 -2.11
CA PRO A 106 1.55 21.24 -3.51
C PRO A 106 2.31 22.55 -3.66
N GLU A 107 3.53 22.51 -4.20
CA GLU A 107 4.26 23.73 -4.51
C GLU A 107 3.39 24.58 -5.44
N THR A 108 2.90 25.72 -4.94
CA THR A 108 2.30 26.74 -5.80
C THR A 108 3.40 27.20 -6.73
N MET A 109 3.31 26.76 -7.99
CA MET A 109 4.11 27.31 -9.09
C MET A 109 4.04 28.83 -8.96
N PRO A 110 5.17 29.56 -8.90
CA PRO A 110 5.11 31.00 -8.85
C PRO A 110 4.36 31.45 -10.11
N ASP A 111 3.24 32.14 -9.91
CA ASP A 111 2.52 32.83 -10.97
C ASP A 111 3.59 33.53 -11.81
N GLU A 112 3.59 33.21 -13.11
CA GLU A 112 4.54 33.72 -14.08
C GLU A 112 4.79 35.19 -13.79
N LEU A 113 6.05 35.54 -13.52
CA LEU A 113 6.47 36.93 -13.37
C LEU A 113 6.02 37.66 -14.63
N GLU A 114 4.90 38.38 -14.54
CA GLU A 114 4.43 39.31 -15.56
C GLU A 114 5.54 40.36 -15.75
N PHE A 115 6.30 40.21 -16.83
CA PHE A 115 7.22 41.21 -17.36
C PHE A 115 6.62 41.87 -18.59
#